data_AF-A0A377VZ81-F1
#
_entry.id   AF-A0A377VZ81-F1
#
_cell.length_a   1.000
_cell.length_b   1.000
_cell.length_c   1.000
_cell.angle_alpha   90.00
_cell.angle_beta   90.00
_cell.angle_gamma   90.00
#
_symmetry.space_group_name_H-M   'P 1'
#
loop_
_entity.id
_entity.type
_entity.pdbx_description
1 polymer ?
#
loop_
_entity_poly.entity_id
_entity_poly.type
_entity_poly.pdbx_seq_one_letter_code
_entity_poly.pdbx_strand_id
1 'polypeptide(L)'
;MLLERGRVLLEAADKLTTDAEALSRGWETHLTIVTEALVPTPDLFPLIEKLATKSNTQLSIITEVLAGAWERLEQGRADIVVAPDMHFRSSSEINSRKLYSVLSVYVAAPDHPIHQEPEPLSEVTRVKYRGVAVADTARERPRPHRSTAG
;
A
#
# COMPACT_ATOMS: atom_id res chain seq x y z
N MET A 1 4.19 39.26 17.85
CA MET A 1 5.55 39.00 17.31
C MET A 1 6.50 38.24 18.25
N LEU A 2 6.89 38.73 19.44
CA LEU A 2 7.83 37.98 20.31
C LEU A 2 7.18 36.77 21.00
N LEU A 3 5.94 36.94 21.49
CA LEU A 3 5.15 35.88 22.12
C LEU A 3 4.83 34.72 21.16
N GLU A 4 4.50 35.01 19.90
CA GLU A 4 4.27 33.97 18.88
C GLU A 4 5.54 33.17 18.59
N ARG A 5 6.69 33.83 18.46
CA ARG A 5 7.98 33.14 18.26
C ARG A 5 8.37 32.30 19.48
N GLY A 6 8.13 32.81 20.68
CA GLY A 6 8.34 32.04 21.93
C GLY A 6 7.45 30.81 22.01
N ARG A 7 6.19 30.92 21.56
CA ARG A 7 5.24 29.80 21.53
C ARG A 7 5.62 28.72 20.51
N VAL A 8 6.07 29.11 19.30
CA VAL A 8 6.58 28.17 18.30
C VAL A 8 7.80 27.39 18.81
N LEU A 9 8.71 28.05 19.52
CA LEU A 9 9.88 27.39 20.11
C LEU A 9 9.49 26.42 21.23
N LEU A 10 8.48 26.77 22.03
CA LEU A 10 7.95 25.90 23.08
C LEU A 10 7.27 24.66 22.49
N GLU A 11 6.40 24.84 21.49
CA GLU A 11 5.75 23.73 20.77
C GLU A 11 6.79 22.80 20.10
N ALA A 12 7.88 23.35 19.55
CA ALA A 12 8.96 22.55 18.99
C ALA A 12 9.76 21.75 20.05
N ALA A 13 10.00 22.34 21.23
CA ALA A 13 10.70 21.66 22.34
C ALA A 13 9.85 20.54 22.95
N ASP A 14 8.54 20.76 23.09
CA ASP A 14 7.59 19.75 23.55
C ASP A 14 7.51 18.58 22.56
N LYS A 15 7.49 18.88 21.25
CA LYS A 15 7.55 17.85 20.20
C LYS A 15 8.85 17.04 20.28
N LEU A 16 10.00 17.69 20.44
CA LEU A 16 11.30 17.03 20.58
C LEU A 16 11.37 16.09 21.78
N THR A 17 10.80 16.51 22.91
CA THR A 17 10.75 15.69 24.13
C THR A 17 9.86 14.46 23.92
N THR A 18 8.70 14.67 23.29
CA THR A 18 7.78 13.61 22.90
C THR A 18 8.41 12.60 21.95
N ASP A 19 9.16 13.07 20.94
CA ASP A 19 9.84 12.23 19.96
C ASP A 19 10.96 11.41 20.63
N ALA A 20 11.72 12.02 21.56
CA ALA A 20 12.74 11.33 22.34
C ALA A 20 12.13 10.25 23.27
N GLU A 21 10.98 10.53 23.89
CA GLU A 21 10.27 9.55 24.71
C GLU A 21 9.73 8.39 23.87
N ALA A 22 9.13 8.66 22.71
CA ALA A 22 8.65 7.62 21.80
C ALA A 22 9.79 6.68 21.38
N LEU A 23 10.95 7.25 21.00
CA LEU A 23 12.14 6.49 20.65
C LEU A 23 12.65 5.65 21.83
N SER A 24 12.66 6.22 23.05
CA SER A 24 13.06 5.49 24.27
C SER A 24 12.16 4.29 24.59
N ARG A 25 10.89 4.36 24.16
CA ARG A 25 9.89 3.30 24.30
C ARG A 25 9.87 2.34 23.11
N GLY A 26 10.78 2.50 22.16
CA GLY A 26 10.92 1.64 20.99
C GLY A 26 9.94 1.94 19.85
N TRP A 27 9.34 3.13 19.82
CA TRP A 27 8.48 3.56 18.72
C TRP A 27 9.21 4.49 17.77
N GLU A 28 9.03 4.27 16.47
CA GLU A 28 9.50 5.20 15.44
C GLU A 28 8.73 6.52 15.49
N THR A 29 9.41 7.63 15.23
CA THR A 29 8.79 8.97 15.23
C THR A 29 7.97 9.22 13.96
N HIS A 30 8.35 8.58 12.86
CA HIS A 30 7.67 8.65 11.57
C HIS A 30 7.52 7.24 11.01
N LEU A 31 6.36 6.94 10.44
CA LEU A 31 6.11 5.65 9.82
C LEU A 31 5.29 5.83 8.54
N THR A 32 5.83 5.36 7.43
CA THR A 32 5.17 5.34 6.12
C THR A 32 4.70 3.94 5.80
N ILE A 33 3.38 3.77 5.73
CA ILE A 33 2.72 2.52 5.36
C ILE A 33 2.16 2.67 3.95
N VAL A 34 2.52 1.75 3.06
CA VAL A 34 1.95 1.68 1.73
C VAL A 34 1.01 0.48 1.64
N THR A 35 -0.21 0.71 1.17
CA THR A 35 -1.17 -0.35 0.83
C THR A 35 -1.25 -0.49 -0.68
N GLU A 36 -1.21 -1.71 -1.20
CA GLU A 36 -1.58 -1.97 -2.59
C GLU A 36 -3.11 -1.79 -2.77
N ALA A 37 -3.57 -1.41 -3.96
CA ALA A 37 -4.97 -1.08 -4.23
C ALA A 37 -6.00 -2.20 -3.97
N LEU A 38 -5.58 -3.47 -3.93
CA LEU A 38 -6.44 -4.59 -3.53
C LEU A 38 -6.62 -4.68 -2.00
N VAL A 39 -5.81 -3.95 -1.24
CA VAL A 39 -5.90 -3.87 0.22
C VAL A 39 -6.82 -2.71 0.59
N PRO A 40 -7.93 -2.96 1.29
CA PRO A 40 -8.81 -1.90 1.76
C PRO A 40 -8.11 -1.08 2.84
N THR A 41 -7.54 0.07 2.47
CA THR A 41 -6.88 1.01 3.40
C THR A 41 -7.71 1.35 4.65
N PRO A 42 -9.06 1.49 4.59
CA PRO A 42 -9.87 1.74 5.78
C PRO A 42 -9.74 0.68 6.88
N ASP A 43 -9.37 -0.57 6.56
CA ASP A 43 -9.17 -1.64 7.54
C ASP A 43 -7.97 -1.36 8.48
N LEU A 44 -7.08 -0.44 8.09
CA LEU A 44 -5.98 0.03 8.95
C LEU A 44 -6.44 1.06 9.99
N PHE A 45 -7.56 1.76 9.79
CA PHE A 45 -7.94 2.89 10.66
C PHE A 45 -8.12 2.50 12.13
N PRO A 46 -8.76 1.35 12.48
CA PRO A 46 -8.81 0.90 13.87
C PRO A 46 -7.44 0.61 14.48
N LEU A 47 -6.42 0.29 13.66
CA LEU A 47 -5.05 0.09 14.13
C LEU A 47 -4.34 1.42 14.37
N ILE A 48 -4.63 2.44 13.56
CA ILE A 48 -4.14 3.82 13.75
C ILE A 48 -4.62 4.37 15.09
N GLU A 49 -5.92 4.23 15.39
CA GLU A 49 -6.48 4.65 16.68
C GLU A 49 -5.78 3.95 17.85
N LYS A 50 -5.53 2.64 17.73
CA LYS A 50 -4.77 1.90 18.75
C LYS A 50 -3.33 2.39 18.88
N LEU A 51 -2.67 2.73 17.77
CA LEU A 51 -1.31 3.27 17.81
C LEU A 51 -1.27 4.64 18.51
N ALA A 52 -2.24 5.51 18.23
CA ALA A 52 -2.33 6.85 18.82
C ALA A 52 -2.42 6.81 20.36
N THR A 53 -2.99 5.75 20.94
CA THR A 53 -3.00 5.55 22.41
C THR A 53 -1.65 5.18 23.02
N LYS A 54 -0.68 4.79 22.18
CA LYS A 54 0.63 4.23 22.60
C LYS A 54 1.82 5.11 22.22
N SER A 55 1.71 5.87 21.13
CA SER A 55 2.79 6.67 20.57
C SER A 55 2.24 7.90 19.84
N ASN A 56 3.07 8.94 19.77
CA ASN A 56 2.84 10.12 18.95
C ASN A 56 3.48 10.00 17.55
N THR A 57 3.73 8.77 17.09
CA THR A 57 4.27 8.46 15.76
C THR A 57 3.46 9.15 14.67
N GLN A 58 4.14 9.93 13.83
CA GLN A 58 3.56 10.56 12.66
C GLN A 58 3.39 9.52 11.55
N LEU A 59 2.14 9.25 11.16
CA LEU A 59 1.81 8.26 10.13
C LEU A 59 1.60 8.91 8.76
N SER A 60 2.16 8.28 7.72
CA SER A 60 1.82 8.51 6.32
C SER A 60 1.24 7.23 5.74
N ILE A 61 0.05 7.30 5.14
CA ILE A 61 -0.57 6.16 4.48
C ILE A 61 -0.75 6.51 3.00
N ILE A 62 -0.22 5.64 2.15
CA ILE A 62 -0.20 5.84 0.71
C ILE A 62 -0.77 4.60 0.04
N THR A 63 -1.61 4.79 -0.97
CA THR A 63 -2.08 3.70 -1.82
C THR A 63 -1.28 3.68 -3.12
N GLU A 64 -0.76 2.50 -3.48
CA GLU A 64 -0.06 2.25 -4.75
C GLU A 64 -0.73 1.07 -5.48
N VAL A 65 -0.44 0.90 -6.77
CA VAL A 65 -1.01 -0.18 -7.59
C VAL A 65 0.10 -1.12 -8.03
N LEU A 66 -0.13 -2.43 -7.90
CA LEU A 66 0.76 -3.49 -8.38
C LEU A 66 2.21 -3.29 -7.90
N ALA A 67 3.16 -3.17 -8.83
CA ALA A 67 4.58 -3.12 -8.51
C ALA A 67 5.00 -1.81 -7.83
N GLY A 68 4.19 -0.74 -7.92
CA GLY A 68 4.49 0.54 -7.29
C GLY A 68 4.59 0.46 -5.76
N ALA A 69 3.82 -0.42 -5.13
CA ALA A 69 3.89 -0.64 -3.68
C ALA A 69 5.26 -1.19 -3.27
N TRP A 70 5.75 -2.20 -3.99
CA TRP A 70 7.06 -2.82 -3.75
C TRP A 70 8.22 -1.89 -4.10
N GLU A 71 8.11 -1.12 -5.18
CA GLU A 71 9.13 -0.11 -5.55
C GLU A 71 9.34 0.92 -4.43
N ARG A 72 8.28 1.34 -3.73
CA ARG A 72 8.39 2.25 -2.58
C ARG A 72 9.20 1.65 -1.44
N LEU A 73 8.94 0.39 -1.09
CA LEU A 73 9.66 -0.31 -0.01
C LEU A 73 11.15 -0.44 -0.35
N GLU A 74 11.46 -0.92 -1.55
CA GLU A 74 12.84 -1.15 -1.99
C GLU A 74 13.66 0.14 -2.08
N GLN A 75 13.02 1.27 -2.39
CA GLN A 75 13.66 2.58 -2.45
C GLN A 75 13.70 3.30 -1.09
N GLY A 76 13.30 2.65 0.00
CA GLY A 76 13.24 3.26 1.34
C GLY A 76 12.23 4.40 1.45
N ARG A 77 11.25 4.47 0.53
CA ARG A 77 10.14 5.43 0.55
C ARG A 77 8.92 4.93 1.32
N ALA A 78 8.98 3.70 1.82
CA ALA A 78 8.00 3.11 2.71
C ALA A 78 8.73 2.23 3.73
N ASP A 79 8.20 2.18 4.95
CA ASP A 79 8.72 1.34 6.03
C ASP A 79 7.96 -0.01 6.07
N ILE A 80 6.67 0.01 5.74
CA ILE A 80 5.81 -1.17 5.70
C ILE A 80 5.00 -1.15 4.41
N VAL A 81 4.92 -2.31 3.74
CA VAL A 81 4.00 -2.55 2.64
C VAL A 81 3.00 -3.64 3.02
N VAL A 82 1.72 -3.38 2.77
CA VAL A 82 0.67 -4.40 2.74
C VAL A 82 0.27 -4.59 1.28
N ALA A 83 0.70 -5.70 0.69
CA ALA A 83 0.49 -5.99 -0.72
C ALA A 83 0.38 -7.51 -0.96
N PRO A 84 -0.21 -7.93 -2.09
CA PRO A 84 -0.06 -9.31 -2.57
C PRO A 84 1.42 -9.71 -2.70
N ASP A 85 1.71 -10.97 -2.41
CA ASP A 85 3.01 -11.56 -2.71
C ASP A 85 3.15 -11.66 -4.23
N MET A 86 4.02 -10.81 -4.80
CA MET A 86 4.29 -10.77 -6.23
C MET A 86 5.56 -11.56 -6.60
N HIS A 87 6.11 -12.34 -5.67
CA HIS A 87 7.38 -13.04 -5.82
C HIS A 87 8.53 -12.12 -6.28
N PHE A 88 8.46 -10.83 -5.94
CA PHE A 88 9.61 -9.95 -6.11
C PHE A 88 10.73 -10.47 -5.23
N ARG A 89 11.95 -10.46 -5.78
CA ARG A 89 13.18 -11.01 -5.19
C ARG A 89 13.20 -10.76 -3.68
N SER A 90 13.22 -11.84 -2.88
CA SER A 90 13.39 -11.75 -1.44
C SER A 90 14.77 -11.15 -1.16
N SER A 91 14.85 -9.84 -0.91
CA SER A 91 16.02 -9.26 -0.24
C SER A 91 16.06 -9.83 1.17
N SER A 92 17.25 -10.21 1.65
CA SER A 92 17.44 -10.61 3.05
C SER A 92 17.12 -9.49 4.04
N GLU A 93 17.01 -8.25 3.55
CA GLU A 93 16.69 -7.06 4.34
C GLU A 93 15.17 -6.87 4.52
N ILE A 94 14.34 -7.58 3.74
CA ILE A 94 12.87 -7.44 3.80
C ILE A 94 12.29 -8.62 4.58
N ASN A 95 11.70 -8.30 5.72
CA ASN A 95 10.89 -9.25 6.49
C ASN A 95 9.46 -9.27 5.95
N SER A 96 8.86 -10.45 5.83
CA SER A 96 7.49 -10.61 5.36
C SER A 96 6.68 -11.56 6.24
N ARG A 97 5.37 -11.29 6.33
CA ARG A 97 4.41 -12.14 7.05
C ARG A 97 3.11 -12.22 6.27
N LYS A 98 2.63 -13.44 6.02
CA LYS A 98 1.33 -13.66 5.38
C LYS A 98 0.21 -13.18 6.30
N LEU A 99 -0.72 -12.40 5.76
CA LEU A 99 -1.88 -11.90 6.49
C LEU A 99 -3.15 -12.69 6.15
N TYR A 100 -3.43 -12.86 4.86
CA TYR A 100 -4.60 -13.56 4.33
C TYR A 100 -4.38 -13.92 2.85
N SER A 101 -5.32 -14.67 2.28
CA SER A 101 -5.40 -14.94 0.83
C SER A 101 -6.52 -14.12 0.20
N VAL A 102 -6.34 -13.76 -1.07
CA VAL A 102 -7.33 -13.05 -1.89
C VAL A 102 -7.70 -13.94 -3.06
N LEU A 103 -8.99 -14.00 -3.40
CA LEU A 103 -9.50 -14.66 -4.61
C LEU A 103 -9.79 -13.61 -5.68
N SER A 104 -9.14 -13.74 -6.83
CA SER A 104 -9.44 -12.93 -8.01
C SER A 104 -10.44 -13.68 -8.91
N VAL A 105 -11.48 -12.99 -9.34
CA VAL A 105 -12.50 -13.53 -10.25
C VAL A 105 -12.67 -12.62 -11.46
N TYR A 106 -12.95 -13.21 -12.63
CA TYR A 106 -13.34 -12.45 -13.81
C TYR A 106 -14.76 -11.93 -13.64
N VAL A 107 -14.95 -10.65 -13.96
CA VAL A 107 -16.25 -9.99 -13.91
C VAL A 107 -16.54 -9.33 -15.25
N ALA A 108 -17.81 -9.31 -15.62
CA ALA A 108 -18.31 -8.59 -16.78
C ALA A 108 -19.67 -7.98 -16.44
N ALA A 109 -20.11 -6.97 -17.20
CA ALA A 109 -21.43 -6.39 -17.02
C ALA A 109 -22.53 -7.48 -17.15
N PRO A 110 -23.68 -7.34 -16.47
CA PRO A 110 -24.73 -8.37 -16.51
C PRO A 110 -25.22 -8.72 -17.92
N ASP A 111 -25.17 -7.77 -18.84
CA ASP A 111 -25.60 -7.87 -20.24
C ASP A 111 -24.42 -8.10 -21.21
N HIS A 112 -23.21 -8.36 -20.71
CA HIS A 112 -22.02 -8.51 -21.55
C HIS A 112 -22.10 -9.78 -22.44
N PRO A 113 -21.77 -9.69 -23.74
CA PRO A 113 -21.93 -10.80 -24.68
C PRO A 113 -21.07 -12.04 -24.37
N ILE A 114 -20.00 -11.88 -23.58
CA ILE A 114 -19.16 -13.01 -23.15
C ILE A 114 -19.94 -14.09 -22.41
N HIS A 115 -21.06 -13.74 -21.75
CA HIS A 115 -21.91 -14.70 -21.04
C HIS A 115 -22.59 -15.71 -21.97
N GLN A 116 -22.58 -15.46 -23.29
CA GLN A 116 -23.12 -16.35 -24.33
C GLN A 116 -22.06 -17.23 -24.99
N GLU A 117 -20.77 -17.03 -24.67
CA GLU A 117 -19.69 -17.88 -25.17
C GLU A 117 -19.70 -19.25 -24.46
N PRO A 118 -19.43 -20.36 -25.15
CA PRO A 118 -19.38 -21.69 -24.51
C PRO A 118 -18.32 -21.80 -23.41
N GLU A 119 -17.21 -21.06 -23.57
CA GLU A 119 -16.09 -21.04 -22.62
C GLU A 119 -15.73 -19.58 -22.26
N PRO A 120 -16.53 -18.91 -21.42
CA PRO A 120 -16.38 -17.48 -21.15
C PRO A 120 -15.09 -17.13 -20.40
N LEU A 121 -14.54 -18.09 -19.64
CA LEU A 121 -13.33 -17.89 -18.85
C LEU A 121 -12.04 -18.19 -19.62
N SER A 122 -12.11 -18.87 -20.77
CA SER A 122 -10.91 -19.24 -21.51
C SER A 122 -10.20 -18.01 -22.07
N GLU A 123 -8.87 -18.03 -22.08
CA GLU A 123 -8.07 -16.90 -22.56
C GLU A 123 -8.44 -16.55 -24.02
N VAL A 124 -8.59 -17.57 -24.87
CA VAL A 124 -8.98 -17.46 -26.27
C VAL A 124 -10.31 -16.72 -26.44
N THR A 125 -11.26 -16.91 -25.53
CA THR A 125 -12.52 -16.15 -25.52
C THR A 125 -12.31 -14.74 -25.01
N ARG A 126 -11.60 -14.55 -23.89
CA ARG A 126 -11.41 -13.24 -23.25
C ARG A 126 -10.71 -12.24 -24.16
N VAL A 127 -9.72 -12.67 -24.96
CA VAL A 127 -8.98 -11.77 -25.86
C VAL A 127 -9.84 -11.18 -26.99
N LYS A 128 -11.01 -11.77 -27.27
CA LYS A 128 -11.98 -11.23 -28.25
C LYS A 128 -12.70 -9.96 -27.74
N TYR A 129 -12.74 -9.76 -26.42
CA TYR A 129 -13.49 -8.68 -25.79
C TYR A 129 -12.55 -7.63 -25.18
N ARG A 130 -13.07 -6.41 -25.01
CA ARG A 130 -12.29 -5.32 -24.41
C ARG A 130 -12.13 -5.55 -22.90
N GLY A 131 -10.89 -5.78 -22.47
CA GLY A 131 -10.52 -5.77 -21.06
C GLY A 131 -10.38 -4.35 -20.50
N VAL A 132 -10.71 -4.20 -19.21
CA VAL A 132 -10.37 -3.03 -18.40
C VAL A 132 -9.25 -3.44 -17.45
N ALA A 133 -8.19 -2.65 -17.39
CA ALA A 133 -7.05 -2.90 -16.52
C ALA A 133 -6.74 -1.66 -15.69
N VAL A 134 -6.31 -1.88 -14.45
CA VAL A 134 -5.75 -0.82 -13.59
C VAL A 134 -4.28 -0.68 -13.92
N ALA A 135 -3.80 0.56 -14.09
CA ALA A 135 -2.43 0.83 -14.46
C ALA A 135 -1.47 0.67 -13.26
N ASP A 136 -0.32 0.05 -13.50
CA ASP A 136 0.78 -0.03 -12.53
C ASP A 136 1.33 1.37 -12.21
N THR A 137 1.60 1.66 -10.94
CA THR A 137 2.15 2.94 -10.48
C THR A 137 3.67 2.94 -10.34
N ALA A 138 4.36 1.82 -10.57
CA ALA A 138 5.81 1.75 -10.59
C ALA A 138 6.39 2.70 -11.66
N ARG A 139 7.49 3.38 -11.30
CA ARG A 139 8.13 4.41 -12.12
C ARG A 139 9.31 3.86 -12.91
N GLU A 140 10.07 2.95 -12.32
CA GLU A 140 11.35 2.45 -12.83
C GLU A 140 11.30 0.97 -13.23
N ARG A 141 10.24 0.25 -12.87
CA ARG A 141 10.02 -1.13 -13.32
C ARG A 141 9.41 -1.17 -14.72
N PRO A 142 9.84 -2.09 -15.60
CA PRO A 142 9.15 -2.32 -16.86
C PRO A 142 7.70 -2.67 -16.54
N ARG A 143 6.76 -1.90 -17.09
CA ARG A 143 5.33 -2.19 -16.93
C ARG A 143 5.10 -3.63 -17.36
N PRO A 144 4.41 -4.46 -16.56
CA PRO A 144 4.02 -5.76 -17.04
C PRO A 144 3.33 -5.56 -18.40
N HIS A 145 3.83 -6.23 -19.43
CA HIS A 145 3.21 -6.18 -20.75
C HIS A 145 1.72 -6.46 -20.57
N ARG A 146 0.86 -5.83 -21.39
CA ARG A 146 -0.53 -6.25 -21.56
C ARG A 146 -0.54 -7.71 -22.01
N SER A 147 -0.41 -8.62 -21.07
CA SER A 147 -0.33 -10.06 -21.25
C SER A 147 -1.04 -10.63 -20.05
N THR A 148 -2.24 -11.13 -20.32
CA THR A 148 -2.78 -12.32 -19.67
C THR A 148 -2.68 -12.29 -18.14
N ALA A 149 -3.59 -11.54 -17.50
CA ALA A 149 -4.01 -11.93 -16.18
C ALA A 149 -4.37 -13.43 -16.25
N GLY A 150 -3.69 -14.24 -15.43
CA GLY A 150 -3.96 -15.66 -15.23
C GLY A 150 -5.32 -15.88 -14.59
#